data_AF-A0AAF0F3V9-F1
#
_entry.id   AF-A0AAF0F3V9-F1
#
_cell.length_a   1.000
_cell.length_b   1.000
_cell.length_c   1.000
_cell.angle_alpha   90.00
_cell.angle_beta   90.00
_cell.angle_gamma   90.00
#
_symmetry.space_group_name_H-M   'P 1'
#
loop_
_entity.id
_entity.type
_entity.pdbx_description
1 polymer ?
#
loop_
_entity_poly.entity_id
_entity_poly.type
_entity_poly.pdbx_seq_one_letter_code
_entity_poly.pdbx_strand_id
1 'polypeptide(L)'
;MMRFVTMRAFAGAMRQGARMQARPWVRTGAVTAGILGATALAAPLYLDAPPSTERLVQDKATSMALPAEMTAGKSTLRLVGLGVRTVTFIGIHVYVAGIYVEEGALAESMRSLAPPADLEAQFAQWLERGVPCAVRIMPVRSTDFNHLRDGLVRAINVRAKDARKESSPYLLTRDAESVLASNLRDLKALFPKSSVPKGKMLDLIVQRTDNAYTLTLQFDHKPLGTVVSNVPASVAALPFAMPMHLLLAYVGVRPDISAPLRASLADHLHSSLP
;
A
#
# COMPACT_ATOMS: atom_id res chain seq x y z
N MET A 1 -4.12 0.10 66.07
CA MET A 1 -4.42 -1.30 66.44
C MET A 1 -3.54 -2.20 65.58
N MET A 2 -2.86 -3.13 66.23
CA MET A 2 -1.60 -3.78 65.83
C MET A 2 -1.81 -5.07 65.02
N ARG A 3 -0.74 -5.52 64.33
CA ARG A 3 -0.38 -6.92 63.94
C ARG A 3 -1.06 -7.50 62.67
N PHE A 4 -0.45 -8.39 61.87
CA PHE A 4 0.84 -9.10 61.89
C PHE A 4 1.20 -9.56 60.45
N VAL A 5 2.50 -9.69 60.19
CA VAL A 5 3.15 -10.36 59.04
C VAL A 5 3.15 -11.88 59.24
N THR A 6 3.03 -12.67 58.17
CA THR A 6 3.76 -13.96 58.06
C THR A 6 3.98 -14.42 56.60
N MET A 7 5.25 -14.69 56.29
CA MET A 7 5.76 -15.42 55.13
C MET A 7 5.35 -16.91 55.15
N ARG A 8 5.33 -17.55 53.98
CA ARG A 8 5.76 -18.94 53.84
C ARG A 8 6.37 -19.20 52.46
N ALA A 9 7.65 -19.54 52.45
CA ALA A 9 8.35 -20.19 51.37
C ALA A 9 8.15 -21.71 51.46
N PHE A 10 8.22 -22.41 50.32
CA PHE A 10 8.59 -23.82 50.28
C PHE A 10 9.39 -24.13 49.01
N ALA A 11 10.35 -25.02 49.21
CA ALA A 11 11.51 -25.33 48.38
C ALA A 11 11.33 -26.62 47.55
N GLY A 12 12.27 -26.83 46.63
CA GLY A 12 12.75 -28.15 46.17
C GLY A 12 12.00 -28.71 44.94
N ALA A 13 12.62 -29.40 43.99
CA ALA A 13 13.97 -29.96 43.94
C ALA A 13 14.36 -30.31 42.48
N MET A 14 15.68 -30.31 42.24
CA MET A 14 16.35 -30.89 41.07
C MET A 14 16.17 -32.41 40.98
N ARG A 15 16.39 -32.96 39.75
CA ARG A 15 17.14 -34.18 39.35
C ARG A 15 16.49 -34.69 38.05
N GLN A 16 17.12 -35.32 37.05
CA GLN A 16 18.42 -35.88 36.68
C GLN A 16 18.28 -36.07 35.13
N GLY A 17 19.28 -35.95 34.25
CA GLY A 17 20.63 -36.49 34.33
C GLY A 17 20.65 -37.98 33.97
N ALA A 18 20.48 -38.35 32.71
CA ALA A 18 20.83 -39.68 32.21
C ALA A 18 21.53 -39.60 30.85
N ARG A 19 22.71 -40.21 30.78
CA ARG A 19 23.74 -40.13 29.74
C ARG A 19 24.13 -41.56 29.38
N MET A 20 24.58 -41.75 28.14
CA MET A 20 25.31 -42.92 27.59
C MET A 20 24.42 -44.16 27.32
N GLN A 21 24.62 -44.96 26.29
CA GLN A 21 25.89 -45.48 25.78
C GLN A 21 25.84 -45.78 24.27
N ALA A 22 26.99 -45.53 23.62
CA ALA A 22 27.36 -46.16 22.36
C ALA A 22 27.79 -47.62 22.61
N ARG A 23 27.67 -48.49 21.60
CA ARG A 23 28.74 -49.40 21.17
C ARG A 23 28.44 -50.05 19.81
N PRO A 24 29.48 -50.32 19.00
CA PRO A 24 29.36 -50.81 17.63
C PRO A 24 29.60 -52.33 17.54
N TRP A 25 29.12 -52.98 16.47
CA TRP A 25 29.98 -53.83 15.63
C TRP A 25 29.28 -54.33 14.37
N VAL A 26 30.10 -54.43 13.33
CA VAL A 26 29.82 -54.79 11.95
C VAL A 26 30.20 -56.26 11.77
N ARG A 27 29.45 -57.05 10.99
CA ARG A 27 29.94 -57.71 9.75
C ARG A 27 28.99 -58.76 9.16
N THR A 28 28.56 -58.43 7.93
CA THR A 28 28.48 -59.25 6.71
C THR A 28 27.61 -60.50 6.64
N GLY A 29 26.72 -60.48 5.64
CA GLY A 29 26.66 -61.55 4.64
C GLY A 29 25.27 -61.79 4.04
N ALA A 30 25.03 -61.30 2.83
CA ALA A 30 24.52 -62.09 1.69
C ALA A 30 24.08 -61.17 0.54
N VAL A 31 24.63 -61.47 -0.63
CA VAL A 31 24.34 -60.87 -1.93
C VAL A 31 23.09 -61.52 -2.50
N THR A 32 22.10 -60.73 -2.92
CA THR A 32 21.13 -61.16 -3.93
C THR A 32 20.83 -60.01 -4.89
N ALA A 33 21.06 -60.28 -6.17
CA ALA A 33 20.83 -59.40 -7.29
C ALA A 33 19.33 -59.15 -7.49
N GLY A 34 18.95 -57.90 -7.70
CA GLY A 34 17.57 -57.50 -7.99
C GLY A 34 17.52 -56.21 -8.78
N ILE A 35 17.39 -56.36 -10.10
CA ILE A 35 16.75 -55.45 -11.07
C ILE A 35 17.04 -53.95 -10.88
N LEU A 36 17.93 -53.41 -11.71
CA LEU A 36 18.09 -51.97 -11.95
C LEU A 36 16.83 -51.42 -12.64
N GLY A 37 15.78 -51.15 -11.87
CA GLY A 37 14.74 -50.22 -12.26
C GLY A 37 15.30 -48.81 -12.09
N ALA A 38 15.71 -48.18 -13.19
CA ALA A 38 16.02 -46.75 -13.19
C ALA A 38 14.72 -45.98 -12.98
N THR A 39 14.29 -45.84 -11.73
CA THR A 39 13.35 -44.79 -11.36
C THR A 39 14.12 -43.48 -11.56
N ALA A 40 13.85 -42.81 -12.67
CA ALA A 40 14.18 -41.41 -12.80
C ALA A 40 13.43 -40.69 -11.69
N LEU A 41 14.09 -40.46 -10.56
CA LEU A 41 13.67 -39.47 -9.59
C LEU A 41 13.71 -38.15 -10.36
N ALA A 42 12.56 -37.76 -10.90
CA ALA A 42 12.33 -36.39 -11.30
C ALA A 42 12.50 -35.57 -10.02
N ALA A 43 13.71 -35.06 -9.80
CA ALA A 43 13.89 -33.94 -8.90
C ALA A 43 12.85 -32.90 -9.34
N PRO A 44 12.01 -32.36 -8.44
CA PRO A 44 11.21 -31.22 -8.83
C PRO A 44 12.20 -30.19 -9.33
N LEU A 45 12.04 -29.79 -10.59
CA LEU A 45 12.79 -28.70 -11.18
C LEU A 45 12.36 -27.47 -10.36
N TYR A 46 13.12 -27.20 -9.30
CA TYR A 46 12.94 -26.00 -8.50
C TYR A 46 13.44 -24.89 -9.40
N LEU A 47 12.51 -24.30 -10.14
CA LEU A 47 12.74 -23.06 -10.84
C LEU A 47 12.85 -22.00 -9.74
N ASP A 48 14.00 -21.94 -9.09
CA ASP A 48 14.45 -20.77 -8.35
C ASP A 48 14.65 -19.68 -9.41
N ALA A 49 13.54 -19.08 -9.84
CA ALA A 49 13.61 -17.73 -10.36
C ALA A 49 14.25 -16.92 -9.21
N PRO A 50 15.45 -16.36 -9.38
CA PRO A 50 15.98 -15.43 -8.39
C PRO A 50 14.89 -14.39 -8.13
N PRO A 51 14.72 -13.91 -6.88
CA PRO A 51 13.75 -12.85 -6.62
C PRO A 51 14.04 -11.77 -7.63
N SER A 52 13.08 -11.54 -8.53
CA SER A 52 13.14 -10.51 -9.57
C SER A 52 13.71 -9.29 -8.90
N THR A 53 14.94 -8.90 -9.27
CA THR A 53 15.66 -7.81 -8.61
C THR A 53 14.73 -6.61 -8.68
N GLU A 54 14.11 -6.30 -7.55
CA GLU A 54 13.00 -5.36 -7.51
C GLU A 54 13.56 -4.04 -8.00
N ARG A 55 13.15 -3.63 -9.21
CA ARG A 55 13.73 -2.42 -9.81
C ARG A 55 13.31 -1.26 -8.93
N LEU A 56 14.28 -0.61 -8.29
CA LEU A 56 14.01 0.51 -7.39
C LEU A 56 14.17 1.84 -8.12
N VAL A 57 13.29 2.78 -7.83
CA VAL A 57 13.35 4.17 -8.30
C VAL A 57 13.58 5.08 -7.11
N GLN A 58 14.59 5.95 -7.21
CA GLN A 58 15.07 6.76 -6.10
C GLN A 58 14.55 8.20 -6.16
N ASP A 59 14.00 8.69 -5.04
CA ASP A 59 13.64 10.10 -4.85
C ASP A 59 14.91 10.94 -4.66
N LYS A 60 15.07 11.97 -5.51
CA LYS A 60 16.26 12.83 -5.52
C LYS A 60 16.45 13.61 -4.21
N ALA A 61 15.36 14.04 -3.56
CA ALA A 61 15.42 14.90 -2.38
C ALA A 61 15.78 14.14 -1.10
N THR A 62 15.34 12.87 -1.00
CA THR A 62 15.43 12.09 0.25
C THR A 62 16.32 10.87 0.13
N SER A 63 16.76 10.51 -1.08
CA SER A 63 17.48 9.29 -1.41
C SER A 63 16.72 8.00 -1.07
N MET A 64 15.43 8.09 -0.71
CA MET A 64 14.57 6.95 -0.47
C MET A 64 14.17 6.31 -1.80
N ALA A 65 13.98 4.99 -1.80
CA ALA A 65 13.68 4.27 -3.02
C ALA A 65 12.35 3.52 -2.90
N LEU A 66 11.56 3.58 -3.97
CA LEU A 66 10.31 2.84 -4.11
C LEU A 66 10.45 1.78 -5.21
N PRO A 67 9.82 0.61 -5.07
CA PRO A 67 9.70 -0.36 -6.14
C PRO A 67 9.07 0.25 -7.40
N ALA A 68 9.56 -0.12 -8.57
CA ALA A 68 9.00 0.27 -9.86
C ALA A 68 7.62 -0.33 -10.10
N GLU A 69 7.29 -1.42 -9.41
CA GLU A 69 6.05 -2.16 -9.55
C GLU A 69 5.46 -2.51 -8.19
N MET A 70 4.15 -2.72 -8.14
CA MET A 70 3.47 -3.33 -7.00
C MET A 70 2.33 -4.22 -7.47
N THR A 71 1.98 -5.20 -6.66
CA THR A 71 0.84 -6.08 -6.92
C THR A 71 -0.39 -5.58 -6.16
N ALA A 72 -1.48 -5.31 -6.89
CA ALA A 72 -2.78 -4.98 -6.34
C ALA A 72 -3.79 -6.09 -6.70
N GLY A 73 -3.87 -7.11 -5.84
CA GLY A 73 -4.69 -8.29 -6.10
C GLY A 73 -4.16 -9.10 -7.29
N LYS A 74 -4.84 -9.04 -8.42
CA LYS A 74 -4.43 -9.71 -9.67
C LYS A 74 -3.76 -8.77 -10.68
N SER A 75 -3.79 -7.47 -10.46
CA SER A 75 -3.20 -6.48 -11.36
C SER A 75 -1.79 -6.12 -10.89
N THR A 76 -0.87 -6.00 -11.85
CA THR A 76 0.45 -5.38 -11.63
C THR A 76 0.33 -3.90 -11.95
N LEU A 77 0.69 -3.04 -10.99
CA LEU A 77 0.70 -1.60 -11.15
C LEU A 77 2.14 -1.12 -11.27
N ARG A 78 2.39 -0.20 -12.20
CA ARG A 78 3.69 0.43 -12.43
C ARG A 78 3.75 1.81 -11.79
N LEU A 79 4.90 2.17 -11.22
CA LEU A 79 5.20 3.50 -10.73
C LEU A 79 5.24 4.51 -11.90
N VAL A 80 4.43 5.56 -11.80
CA VAL A 80 4.31 6.62 -12.83
C VAL A 80 4.76 7.99 -12.33
N GLY A 81 5.00 8.13 -11.03
CA GLY A 81 5.57 9.35 -10.46
C GLY A 81 5.91 9.16 -9.00
N LEU A 82 6.95 9.86 -8.53
CA LEU A 82 7.36 9.88 -7.14
C LEU A 82 7.72 11.30 -6.69
N GLY A 83 7.59 11.56 -5.40
CA GLY A 83 8.08 12.82 -4.84
C GLY A 83 7.91 12.94 -3.34
N VAL A 84 8.76 13.77 -2.75
CA VAL A 84 8.70 14.10 -1.33
C VAL A 84 7.52 15.02 -1.01
N ARG A 85 6.84 14.71 0.09
CA ARG A 85 5.96 15.65 0.79
C ARG A 85 6.73 16.40 1.85
N THR A 86 6.51 17.70 1.88
CA THR A 86 7.13 18.63 2.81
C THR A 86 6.06 19.35 3.66
N VAL A 87 6.36 19.58 4.93
CA VAL A 87 5.52 20.39 5.83
C VAL A 87 6.28 21.61 6.33
N THR A 88 5.51 22.67 6.63
CA THR A 88 5.95 23.99 7.10
C THR A 88 6.88 24.74 6.14
N PHE A 89 7.09 26.03 6.40
CA PHE A 89 7.96 26.89 5.59
C PHE A 89 9.45 26.51 5.70
N ILE A 90 9.84 25.72 6.71
CA ILE A 90 11.23 25.29 6.96
C ILE A 90 11.60 24.08 6.08
N GLY A 91 10.64 23.51 5.34
CA GLY A 91 10.97 22.48 4.36
C GLY A 91 11.12 21.07 4.96
N ILE A 92 10.42 20.76 6.05
CA ILE A 92 10.55 19.47 6.73
C ILE A 92 9.93 18.35 5.87
N HIS A 93 10.75 17.44 5.35
CA HIS A 93 10.29 16.26 4.62
C HIS A 93 9.55 15.29 5.55
N VAL A 94 8.40 14.78 5.15
CA VAL A 94 7.57 13.88 5.99
C VAL A 94 7.57 12.46 5.45
N TYR A 95 7.35 12.32 4.15
CA TYR A 95 7.36 11.04 3.45
C TYR A 95 7.67 11.26 1.97
N VAL A 96 8.10 10.20 1.30
CA VAL A 96 8.02 10.08 -0.16
C VAL A 96 6.70 9.41 -0.50
N ALA A 97 6.00 9.92 -1.50
CA ALA A 97 4.85 9.27 -2.08
C ALA A 97 5.17 8.82 -3.51
N GLY A 98 4.66 7.66 -3.89
CA GLY A 98 4.70 7.16 -5.27
C GLY A 98 3.28 6.84 -5.75
N ILE A 99 2.99 7.13 -7.01
CA ILE A 99 1.71 6.81 -7.65
C ILE A 99 1.91 5.66 -8.62
N TYR A 100 1.01 4.69 -8.55
CA TYR A 100 1.05 3.48 -9.35
C TYR A 100 -0.25 3.33 -10.12
N VAL A 101 -0.15 2.89 -11.37
CA VAL A 101 -1.29 2.70 -12.29
C VAL A 101 -1.10 1.39 -13.03
N GLU A 102 -2.19 0.74 -13.39
CA GLU A 102 -2.16 -0.49 -14.19
C GLU A 102 -1.50 -0.26 -15.56
N GLU A 103 -0.59 -1.16 -15.94
CA GLU A 103 0.22 -1.02 -17.16
C GLU A 103 -0.63 -0.92 -18.43
N GLY A 104 -1.74 -1.65 -18.50
CA GLY A 104 -2.65 -1.63 -19.66
C GLY A 104 -3.23 -0.25 -19.94
N ALA A 105 -3.62 0.49 -18.90
CA ALA A 105 -4.19 1.82 -19.03
C ALA A 105 -3.16 2.87 -19.51
N LEU A 106 -1.88 2.68 -19.18
CA LEU A 106 -0.81 3.58 -19.59
C LEU A 106 -0.55 3.49 -21.10
N ALA A 107 -0.55 2.28 -21.65
CA ALA A 107 -0.39 2.06 -23.08
C ALA A 107 -1.51 2.69 -23.93
N GLU A 108 -2.75 2.71 -23.43
CA GLU A 108 -3.88 3.38 -24.07
C GLU A 108 -3.76 4.91 -24.01
N SER A 109 -3.39 5.43 -22.85
CA SER A 109 -3.27 6.87 -22.61
C SER A 109 -2.11 7.52 -23.38
N MET A 110 -1.00 6.81 -23.60
CA MET A 110 0.09 7.29 -24.46
C MET A 110 -0.33 7.59 -25.90
N ARG A 111 -1.42 6.98 -26.39
CA ARG A 111 -1.91 7.19 -27.77
C ARG A 111 -2.85 8.40 -27.89
N SER A 112 -3.38 8.91 -26.78
CA SER A 112 -4.53 9.83 -26.79
C SER A 112 -4.32 11.15 -26.04
N LEU A 113 -3.29 11.29 -25.21
CA LEU A 113 -3.02 12.51 -24.43
C LEU A 113 -1.98 13.40 -25.09
N ALA A 114 -2.37 14.65 -25.39
CA ALA A 114 -1.45 15.73 -25.74
C ALA A 114 -1.08 16.54 -24.49
N PRO A 115 0.22 16.85 -24.25
CA PRO A 115 0.62 17.74 -23.16
C PRO A 115 0.15 19.20 -23.37
N PRO A 116 -0.14 19.97 -22.30
CA PRO A 116 -0.13 19.56 -20.89
C PRO A 116 -1.40 18.78 -20.52
N ALA A 117 -1.22 17.56 -20.01
CA ALA A 117 -2.32 16.72 -19.56
C ALA A 117 -2.89 17.24 -18.23
N ASP A 118 -4.21 17.37 -18.13
CA ASP A 118 -4.88 17.53 -16.85
C ASP A 118 -4.79 16.19 -16.09
N LEU A 119 -3.80 16.09 -15.19
CA LEU A 119 -3.54 14.89 -14.39
C LEU A 119 -4.77 14.50 -13.58
N GLU A 120 -5.47 15.45 -12.97
CA GLU A 120 -6.62 15.13 -12.12
C GLU A 120 -7.76 14.53 -12.97
N ALA A 121 -8.05 15.14 -14.13
CA ALA A 121 -9.04 14.62 -15.06
C ALA A 121 -8.64 13.23 -15.60
N GLN A 122 -7.36 13.01 -15.92
CA GLN A 122 -6.90 11.71 -16.42
C GLN A 122 -7.05 10.60 -15.38
N PHE A 123 -6.65 10.85 -14.14
CA PHE A 123 -6.80 9.86 -13.06
C PHE A 123 -8.27 9.63 -12.72
N ALA A 124 -9.10 10.67 -12.73
CA ALA A 124 -10.55 10.51 -12.57
C ALA A 124 -11.11 9.60 -13.67
N GLN A 125 -10.74 9.84 -14.92
CA GLN A 125 -11.20 9.05 -16.07
C GLN A 125 -10.72 7.58 -16.01
N TRP A 126 -9.49 7.32 -15.57
CA TRP A 126 -8.99 5.96 -15.35
C TRP A 126 -9.80 5.23 -14.29
N LEU A 127 -9.99 5.89 -13.14
CA LEU A 127 -10.76 5.32 -12.04
C LEU A 127 -12.22 5.05 -12.44
N GLU A 128 -12.88 5.93 -13.19
CA GLU A 128 -14.23 5.69 -13.72
C GLU A 128 -14.29 4.49 -14.66
N ARG A 129 -13.23 4.22 -15.44
CA ARG A 129 -13.13 3.04 -16.31
C ARG A 129 -12.77 1.75 -15.56
N GLY A 130 -12.62 1.79 -14.23
CA GLY A 130 -12.25 0.61 -13.46
C GLY A 130 -10.75 0.34 -13.38
N VAL A 131 -9.90 1.25 -13.88
CA VAL A 131 -8.44 1.09 -13.82
C VAL A 131 -7.96 1.23 -12.37
N PRO A 132 -7.32 0.20 -11.79
CA PRO A 132 -6.80 0.27 -10.44
C PRO A 132 -5.61 1.23 -10.36
N CYS A 133 -5.60 2.07 -9.33
CA CYS A 133 -4.54 3.02 -9.05
C CYS A 133 -4.15 2.94 -7.57
N ALA A 134 -2.91 3.30 -7.24
CA ALA A 134 -2.48 3.30 -5.83
C ALA A 134 -1.57 4.47 -5.49
N VAL A 135 -1.60 4.87 -4.21
CA VAL A 135 -0.58 5.72 -3.59
C VAL A 135 0.22 4.89 -2.59
N ARG A 136 1.54 4.86 -2.73
CA ARG A 136 2.45 4.32 -1.71
C ARG A 136 3.08 5.46 -0.94
N ILE A 137 3.01 5.42 0.37
CA ILE A 137 3.59 6.40 1.28
C ILE A 137 4.72 5.74 2.07
N MET A 138 5.91 6.33 2.03
CA MET A 138 7.08 5.88 2.78
C MET A 138 7.64 7.02 3.65
N PRO A 139 7.51 6.96 4.99
CA PRO A 139 8.05 7.99 5.87
C PRO A 139 9.57 8.10 5.78
N VAL A 140 10.08 9.33 5.71
CA VAL A 140 11.53 9.61 5.69
C VAL A 140 12.16 9.62 7.08
N ARG A 141 11.32 9.56 8.11
CA ARG A 141 11.66 9.41 9.53
C ARG A 141 10.55 8.62 10.23
N SER A 142 10.82 8.13 11.45
CA SER A 142 9.77 7.52 12.26
C SER A 142 8.62 8.50 12.52
N THR A 143 7.40 8.01 12.37
CA THR A 143 6.15 8.73 12.66
C THR A 143 5.19 7.77 13.35
N ASP A 144 3.89 8.07 13.35
CA ASP A 144 2.86 7.18 13.82
C ASP A 144 1.65 7.19 12.89
N PHE A 145 0.85 6.13 13.01
CA PHE A 145 -0.34 5.96 12.20
C PHE A 145 -1.39 7.06 12.45
N ASN A 146 -1.45 7.68 13.64
CA ASN A 146 -2.39 8.77 13.88
C ASN A 146 -2.01 10.00 13.04
N HIS A 147 -0.73 10.34 12.95
CA HIS A 147 -0.25 11.45 12.12
C HIS A 147 -0.52 11.22 10.63
N LEU A 148 -0.29 10.01 10.11
CA LEU A 148 -0.60 9.66 8.72
C LEU A 148 -2.12 9.72 8.47
N ARG A 149 -2.93 9.10 9.33
CA ARG A 149 -4.40 9.12 9.28
C ARG A 149 -4.94 10.54 9.25
N ASP A 150 -4.48 11.40 10.17
CA ASP A 150 -4.98 12.77 10.30
C ASP A 150 -4.59 13.61 9.07
N GLY A 151 -3.45 13.31 8.45
CA GLY A 151 -3.05 13.86 7.14
C GLY A 151 -4.04 13.50 6.03
N LEU A 152 -4.40 12.21 5.90
CA LEU A 152 -5.36 11.72 4.92
C LEU A 152 -6.76 12.29 5.15
N VAL A 153 -7.24 12.29 6.41
CA VAL A 153 -8.52 12.87 6.81
C VAL A 153 -8.59 14.36 6.49
N ARG A 154 -7.49 15.11 6.72
CA ARG A 154 -7.42 16.52 6.33
C ARG A 154 -7.51 16.69 4.82
N ALA A 155 -6.79 15.87 4.05
CA ALA A 155 -6.77 15.97 2.60
C ALA A 155 -8.16 15.74 1.98
N ILE A 156 -8.87 14.71 2.42
CA ILE A 156 -10.24 14.45 1.93
C ILE A 156 -11.21 15.54 2.37
N ASN A 157 -11.10 16.09 3.59
CA ASN A 157 -11.96 17.18 4.03
C ASN A 157 -11.78 18.45 3.20
N VAL A 158 -10.55 18.75 2.77
CA VAL A 158 -10.29 19.86 1.83
C VAL A 158 -11.01 19.60 0.50
N ARG A 159 -10.90 18.39 -0.06
CA ARG A 159 -11.58 18.06 -1.32
C ARG A 159 -13.09 18.06 -1.19
N ALA A 160 -13.65 17.56 -0.09
CA ALA A 160 -15.09 17.63 0.18
C ALA A 160 -15.56 19.08 0.30
N LYS A 161 -14.77 19.97 0.92
CA LYS A 161 -15.07 21.41 0.94
C LYS A 161 -15.10 22.01 -0.46
N ASP A 162 -14.16 21.62 -1.32
CA ASP A 162 -14.14 22.08 -2.71
C ASP A 162 -15.30 21.52 -3.54
N ALA A 163 -15.69 20.28 -3.31
CA ALA A 163 -16.82 19.63 -4.00
C ALA A 163 -18.19 20.24 -3.67
N ARG A 164 -18.31 21.01 -2.59
CA ARG A 164 -19.53 21.77 -2.23
C ARG A 164 -19.68 23.07 -3.01
N LYS A 165 -18.66 23.49 -3.75
CA LYS A 165 -18.72 24.72 -4.56
C LYS A 165 -19.45 24.43 -5.87
N GLU A 166 -20.24 25.37 -6.35
CA GLU A 166 -20.97 25.26 -7.62
C GLU A 166 -20.05 25.03 -8.82
N SER A 167 -18.80 25.52 -8.77
CA SER A 167 -17.81 25.32 -9.82
C SER A 167 -17.11 23.96 -9.79
N SER A 168 -17.44 23.09 -8.84
CA SER A 168 -16.83 21.77 -8.74
C SER A 168 -17.26 20.88 -9.91
N PRO A 169 -16.32 20.17 -10.58
CA PRO A 169 -16.68 19.15 -11.56
C PRO A 169 -17.22 17.85 -10.90
N TYR A 170 -17.06 17.73 -9.58
CA TYR A 170 -17.52 16.59 -8.81
C TYR A 170 -18.81 16.89 -8.06
N LEU A 171 -19.73 15.93 -8.08
CA LEU A 171 -21.02 16.02 -7.44
C LEU A 171 -20.99 15.39 -6.04
N LEU A 172 -21.13 16.22 -5.01
CA LEU A 172 -21.33 15.79 -3.62
C LEU A 172 -22.80 15.96 -3.22
N THR A 173 -23.59 14.90 -3.40
CA THR A 173 -24.99 14.85 -3.00
C THR A 173 -25.16 14.71 -1.49
N ARG A 174 -26.38 14.90 -0.97
CA ARG A 174 -26.69 14.66 0.45
C ARG A 174 -26.44 13.20 0.88
N ASP A 175 -26.74 12.25 0.00
CA ASP A 175 -26.47 10.84 0.26
C ASP A 175 -24.96 10.56 0.27
N ALA A 176 -24.22 11.13 -0.68
CA ALA A 176 -22.76 11.04 -0.73
C ALA A 176 -22.09 11.68 0.50
N GLU A 177 -22.66 12.74 1.09
CA GLU A 177 -22.20 13.30 2.38
C GLU A 177 -22.36 12.31 3.54
N SER A 178 -23.49 11.60 3.60
CA SER A 178 -23.73 10.57 4.62
C SER A 178 -22.73 9.40 4.46
N VAL A 179 -22.52 8.96 3.22
CA VAL A 179 -21.52 7.94 2.88
C VAL A 179 -20.11 8.40 3.26
N LEU A 180 -19.73 9.63 2.90
CA LEU A 180 -18.44 10.23 3.28
C LEU A 180 -18.24 10.23 4.80
N ALA A 181 -19.25 10.63 5.58
CA ALA A 181 -19.18 10.63 7.03
C ALA A 181 -18.96 9.22 7.61
N SER A 182 -19.59 8.19 7.04
CA SER A 182 -19.36 6.79 7.41
C SER A 182 -17.95 6.33 7.04
N ASN A 183 -17.53 6.59 5.81
CA ASN A 183 -16.20 6.21 5.32
C ASN A 183 -15.07 6.89 6.08
N LEU A 184 -15.26 8.12 6.57
CA LEU A 184 -14.30 8.79 7.44
C LEU A 184 -14.15 8.10 8.81
N ARG A 185 -15.23 7.52 9.35
CA ARG A 185 -15.15 6.71 10.58
C ARG A 185 -14.42 5.40 10.32
N ASP A 186 -14.78 4.71 9.23
CA ASP A 186 -14.18 3.43 8.85
C ASP A 186 -12.69 3.60 8.57
N LEU A 187 -12.31 4.59 7.75
CA LEU A 187 -10.92 4.92 7.46
C LEU A 187 -10.13 5.12 8.75
N LYS A 188 -10.66 5.90 9.70
CA LYS A 188 -9.96 6.17 10.97
C LYS A 188 -9.77 4.90 11.80
N ALA A 189 -10.71 3.95 11.75
CA ALA A 189 -10.66 2.70 12.49
C ALA A 189 -9.61 1.72 11.95
N LEU A 190 -9.24 1.82 10.67
CA LEU A 190 -8.21 0.96 10.05
C LEU A 190 -6.79 1.21 10.59
N PHE A 191 -6.53 2.37 11.19
CA PHE A 191 -5.19 2.76 11.62
C PHE A 191 -4.88 2.25 13.03
N PRO A 192 -3.84 1.40 13.21
CA PRO A 192 -3.41 0.97 14.54
C PRO A 192 -2.87 2.12 15.39
N LYS A 193 -2.89 1.98 16.71
CA LYS A 193 -2.27 2.96 17.63
C LYS A 193 -0.78 2.68 17.84
N SER A 194 -0.01 2.57 16.75
CA SER A 194 1.43 2.26 16.80
C SER A 194 2.27 3.20 15.92
N SER A 195 3.59 3.13 16.10
CA SER A 195 4.55 3.90 15.30
C SER A 195 4.74 3.30 13.92
N VAL A 196 5.04 4.15 12.94
CA VAL A 196 5.49 3.76 11.61
C VAL A 196 6.97 4.13 11.47
N PRO A 197 7.89 3.14 11.45
CA PRO A 197 9.31 3.39 11.24
C PRO A 197 9.62 4.02 9.87
N LYS A 198 10.80 4.65 9.75
CA LYS A 198 11.34 5.12 8.47
C LYS A 198 11.40 3.98 7.46
N GLY A 199 11.06 4.26 6.21
CA GLY A 199 11.20 3.30 5.11
C GLY A 199 10.07 2.26 5.03
N LYS A 200 9.12 2.27 5.97
CA LYS A 200 7.98 1.35 5.97
C LYS A 200 6.88 1.86 5.06
N MET A 201 6.21 0.95 4.33
CA MET A 201 5.31 1.32 3.25
C MET A 201 3.85 1.25 3.70
N LEU A 202 3.12 2.34 3.51
CA LEU A 202 1.66 2.38 3.61
C LEU A 202 1.09 2.55 2.20
N ASP A 203 0.37 1.53 1.72
CA ASP A 203 -0.25 1.52 0.41
C ASP A 203 -1.74 1.83 0.53
N LEU A 204 -2.21 2.71 -0.36
CA LEU A 204 -3.60 3.12 -0.53
C LEU A 204 -4.01 2.71 -1.93
N ILE A 205 -4.66 1.56 -2.06
CA ILE A 205 -5.05 0.98 -3.34
C ILE A 205 -6.51 1.33 -3.59
N VAL A 206 -6.79 1.99 -4.70
CA VAL A 206 -8.12 2.41 -5.12
C VAL A 206 -8.55 1.59 -6.32
N GLN A 207 -9.71 0.96 -6.21
CA GLN A 207 -10.33 0.21 -7.30
C GLN A 207 -11.78 0.66 -7.44
N ARG A 208 -12.33 0.50 -8.65
CA ARG A 208 -13.74 0.75 -8.93
C ARG A 208 -14.38 -0.54 -9.43
N THR A 209 -15.56 -0.82 -8.93
CA THR A 209 -16.54 -1.75 -9.52
C THR A 209 -17.72 -0.94 -10.06
N ASP A 210 -18.67 -1.58 -10.73
CA ASP A 210 -19.80 -0.87 -11.35
C ASP A 210 -20.53 0.09 -10.38
N ASN A 211 -20.67 -0.29 -9.12
CA ASN A 211 -21.49 0.41 -8.12
C ASN A 211 -20.70 0.89 -6.89
N ALA A 212 -19.38 0.81 -6.90
CA ALA A 212 -18.60 1.19 -5.73
C ALA A 212 -17.16 1.55 -6.05
N TYR A 213 -16.60 2.41 -5.21
CA TYR A 213 -15.16 2.55 -5.06
C TYR A 213 -14.70 1.84 -3.80
N THR A 214 -13.58 1.14 -3.88
CA THR A 214 -12.91 0.55 -2.74
C THR A 214 -11.57 1.24 -2.50
N LEU A 215 -11.25 1.44 -1.23
CA LEU A 215 -9.93 1.86 -0.75
C LEU A 215 -9.38 0.77 0.16
N THR A 216 -8.39 0.03 -0.29
CA THR A 216 -7.69 -0.97 0.52
C THR A 216 -6.39 -0.38 1.06
N LEU A 217 -6.21 -0.47 2.38
CA LEU A 217 -4.98 -0.06 3.05
C LEU A 217 -4.12 -1.29 3.33
N GLN A 218 -2.83 -1.20 2.99
CA GLN A 218 -1.83 -2.21 3.36
C GLN A 218 -0.64 -1.54 4.03
N PHE A 219 -0.09 -2.17 5.06
CA PHE A 219 1.14 -1.74 5.72
C PHE A 219 2.19 -2.84 5.60
N ASP A 220 3.31 -2.55 4.92
CA ASP A 220 4.32 -3.55 4.53
C ASP A 220 3.67 -4.82 3.95
N HIS A 221 2.80 -4.64 2.96
CA HIS A 221 2.04 -5.70 2.28
C HIS A 221 1.02 -6.45 3.15
N LYS A 222 0.87 -6.10 4.44
CA LYS A 222 -0.16 -6.68 5.31
C LYS A 222 -1.43 -5.84 5.24
N PRO A 223 -2.61 -6.43 4.97
CA PRO A 223 -3.86 -5.67 4.90
C PRO A 223 -4.21 -5.08 6.26
N LEU A 224 -4.51 -3.77 6.28
CA LEU A 224 -5.12 -3.08 7.42
C LEU A 224 -6.65 -3.10 7.33
N GLY A 225 -7.19 -3.12 6.12
CA GLY A 225 -8.62 -3.26 5.84
C GLY A 225 -9.04 -2.48 4.59
N THR A 226 -10.35 -2.43 4.36
CA THR A 226 -10.94 -1.82 3.17
C THR A 226 -12.09 -0.91 3.56
N VAL A 227 -12.17 0.27 2.94
CA VAL A 227 -13.33 1.16 2.99
C VAL A 227 -14.04 1.11 1.65
N VAL A 228 -15.37 1.05 1.66
CA VAL A 228 -16.19 0.99 0.44
C VAL A 228 -17.10 2.22 0.39
N SER A 229 -17.05 2.94 -0.72
CA SER A 229 -17.99 4.02 -1.05
C SER A 229 -18.92 3.52 -2.15
N ASN A 230 -20.17 3.22 -1.81
CA ASN A 230 -21.18 2.89 -2.80
C ASN A 230 -21.51 4.13 -3.62
N VAL A 231 -21.57 3.98 -4.95
CA VAL A 231 -21.94 5.02 -5.91
C VAL A 231 -22.95 4.46 -6.90
N PRO A 232 -23.88 5.28 -7.43
CA PRO A 232 -24.76 4.82 -8.50
C PRO A 232 -23.96 4.39 -9.75
N ALA A 233 -24.45 3.36 -10.46
CA ALA A 233 -23.79 2.77 -11.63
C ALA A 233 -23.48 3.77 -12.75
N SER A 234 -24.34 4.77 -12.91
CA SER A 234 -24.23 5.81 -13.94
C SER A 234 -24.81 7.10 -13.40
N VAL A 235 -23.95 8.10 -13.25
CA VAL A 235 -24.34 9.48 -12.96
C VAL A 235 -23.83 10.36 -14.08
N ALA A 236 -24.63 11.33 -14.52
CA ALA A 236 -24.26 12.28 -15.58
C ALA A 236 -23.07 13.18 -15.22
N ALA A 237 -22.70 13.22 -13.93
CA ALA A 237 -21.56 13.95 -13.40
C ALA A 237 -20.68 13.01 -12.57
N LEU A 238 -19.38 13.34 -12.46
CA LEU A 238 -18.42 12.56 -11.68
C LEU A 238 -18.83 12.56 -10.19
N PRO A 239 -19.06 11.39 -9.57
CA PRO A 239 -19.48 11.31 -8.18
C PRO A 239 -18.33 11.66 -7.23
N PHE A 240 -18.66 12.31 -6.11
CA PHE A 240 -17.73 12.40 -5.00
C PHE A 240 -17.71 11.09 -4.19
N ALA A 241 -16.68 10.28 -4.38
CA ALA A 241 -16.40 9.10 -3.55
C ALA A 241 -15.07 9.25 -2.79
N MET A 242 -15.04 8.86 -1.51
CA MET A 242 -13.86 9.06 -0.66
C MET A 242 -12.58 8.39 -1.21
N PRO A 243 -12.59 7.10 -1.62
CA PRO A 243 -11.43 6.44 -2.21
C PRO A 243 -10.86 7.19 -3.42
N MET A 244 -11.72 7.54 -4.38
CA MET A 244 -11.35 8.30 -5.58
C MET A 244 -10.71 9.63 -5.19
N HIS A 245 -11.40 10.42 -4.37
CA HIS A 245 -10.90 11.74 -4.00
C HIS A 245 -9.64 11.69 -3.14
N LEU A 246 -9.40 10.62 -2.37
CA LEU A 246 -8.16 10.46 -1.64
C LEU A 246 -6.97 10.25 -2.58
N LEU A 247 -7.12 9.44 -3.64
CA LEU A 247 -6.11 9.34 -4.71
C LEU A 247 -5.92 10.68 -5.41
N LEU A 248 -7.03 11.33 -5.79
CA LEU A 248 -6.99 12.62 -6.49
C LEU A 248 -6.33 13.74 -5.66
N ALA A 249 -6.29 13.63 -4.34
CA ALA A 249 -5.55 14.57 -3.49
C ALA A 249 -4.03 14.55 -3.72
N TYR A 250 -3.46 13.45 -4.24
CA TYR A 250 -2.03 13.34 -4.53
C TYR A 250 -1.64 13.79 -5.94
N VAL A 251 -2.59 13.77 -6.88
CA VAL A 251 -2.37 14.17 -8.28
C VAL A 251 -2.86 15.59 -8.56
N GLY A 252 -3.93 16.01 -7.88
CA GLY A 252 -4.56 17.31 -8.04
C GLY A 252 -3.80 18.45 -7.36
N VAL A 253 -4.13 19.69 -7.77
CA VAL A 253 -3.50 20.90 -7.21
C VAL A 253 -3.99 21.22 -5.80
N ARG A 254 -5.22 20.81 -5.45
CA ARG A 254 -5.79 21.03 -4.12
C ARG A 254 -6.33 19.74 -3.49
N PRO A 255 -5.89 19.41 -2.25
CA PRO A 255 -4.81 20.05 -1.50
C PRO A 255 -3.44 19.87 -2.19
N ASP A 256 -2.54 20.85 -2.08
CA ASP A 256 -1.18 20.68 -2.60
C ASP A 256 -0.37 19.80 -1.64
N ILE A 257 -0.45 18.48 -1.84
CA ILE A 257 0.25 17.50 -1.00
C ILE A 257 1.75 17.48 -1.33
N SER A 258 2.10 17.49 -2.61
CA SER A 258 3.48 17.45 -3.08
C SER A 258 3.57 17.97 -4.51
N ALA A 259 4.08 19.20 -4.67
CA ALA A 259 4.46 19.72 -5.98
C ALA A 259 5.53 18.86 -6.68
N PRO A 260 6.58 18.33 -6.00
CA PRO A 260 7.53 17.41 -6.61
C PRO A 260 6.89 16.16 -7.21
N LEU A 261 5.93 15.55 -6.52
CA LEU A 261 5.20 14.39 -7.03
C LEU A 261 4.42 14.72 -8.31
N ARG A 262 3.72 15.87 -8.31
CA ARG A 262 2.95 16.32 -9.49
C ARG A 262 3.84 16.60 -10.69
N ALA A 263 5.01 17.20 -10.47
CA ALA A 263 6.00 17.41 -11.53
C ALA A 263 6.49 16.06 -12.08
N SER A 264 6.88 15.12 -11.20
CA SER A 264 7.31 13.78 -11.62
C SER A 264 6.24 13.04 -12.42
N LEU A 265 4.96 13.15 -12.02
CA LEU A 265 3.84 12.59 -12.77
C LEU A 265 3.70 13.21 -14.17
N ALA A 266 3.76 14.52 -14.29
CA ALA A 266 3.65 15.21 -15.58
C ALA A 266 4.78 14.79 -16.54
N ASP A 267 5.99 14.58 -16.01
CA ASP A 267 7.15 14.19 -16.80
C ASP A 267 7.10 12.71 -17.23
N HIS A 268 6.56 11.81 -16.40
CA HIS A 268 6.69 10.36 -16.58
C HIS A 268 5.39 9.61 -16.89
N LEU A 269 4.27 10.31 -17.03
CA LEU A 269 3.02 9.71 -17.51
C LEU A 269 3.17 9.13 -18.93
N HIS A 270 4.03 9.75 -19.76
CA HIS A 270 4.22 9.43 -21.17
C HIS A 270 5.57 8.79 -21.49
N SER A 271 6.41 8.54 -20.47
CA SER A 271 7.75 7.95 -20.62
C SER A 271 7.88 6.62 -19.88
N SER A 272 9.06 6.01 -19.98
CA SER A 272 9.49 4.96 -19.06
C SER A 272 9.49 5.47 -17.60
N LEU A 273 9.63 4.51 -16.67
CA LEU A 273 9.72 4.70 -15.21
C LEU A 273 10.44 6.01 -14.78
N PRO A 274 9.95 6.68 -13.73
CA PRO A 274 10.46 7.96 -13.25
C PRO A 274 11.85 7.90 -12.57
#